data_AF-A0A822DHY0-F1
#
_entry.id   AF-A0A822DHY0-F1
#
_cell.length_a   1.000
_cell.length_b   1.000
_cell.length_c   1.000
_cell.angle_alpha   90.00
_cell.angle_beta   90.00
_cell.angle_gamma   90.00
#
_symmetry.space_group_name_H-M   'P 1'
#
loop_
_entity.id
_entity.type
_entity.pdbx_description
1 polymer ?
#
loop_
_entity_poly.entity_id
_entity_poly.type
_entity_poly.pdbx_seq_one_letter_code
_entity_poly.pdbx_strand_id
1 'polypeptide(L)'
;KKLLPLTIVNNLSFYENMNTITFVSTYGPHFRMNQLLSRKVIKTRIETSHDGLGYNEFSYQLYQAYDWYCLFKQYGCRFQLGGVDQIGNMRTGHDFISRMTNFEEDSYGVTVPLITNESGEKLGKSVGNALWLDENLSTPYECYQHFRNTSDTKVEEYLKIFTFLSLNEIQQLMEIHRV
;
A
#
# COMPACT_ATOMS: atom_id res chain seq x y z
N LYS A 1 1.13 -12.31 -23.94
CA LYS A 1 0.08 -11.25 -23.98
C LYS A 1 0.77 -9.90 -23.85
N LYS A 2 0.47 -8.92 -24.70
CA LYS A 2 1.01 -7.56 -24.56
C LYS A 2 0.34 -6.92 -23.34
N LEU A 3 1.13 -6.44 -22.38
CA LEU A 3 0.60 -5.72 -21.23
C LEU A 3 -0.07 -4.42 -21.71
N LEU A 4 -1.12 -3.99 -21.02
CA LEU A 4 -1.69 -2.65 -21.23
C LEU A 4 -0.62 -1.60 -20.88
N PRO A 5 -0.64 -0.43 -21.55
CA PRO A 5 0.27 0.65 -21.21
C PRO A 5 0.06 1.10 -19.75
N LEU A 6 1.14 1.52 -19.10
CA LEU A 6 1.09 2.10 -17.75
C LEU A 6 0.31 3.41 -17.78
N THR A 7 -0.65 3.55 -16.88
CA THR A 7 -1.39 4.80 -16.66
C THR A 7 -1.09 5.33 -15.28
N ILE A 8 -0.66 6.59 -15.19
CA ILE A 8 -0.46 7.31 -13.93
C ILE A 8 -1.69 8.20 -13.72
N VAL A 9 -2.33 8.09 -12.55
CA VAL A 9 -3.56 8.80 -12.22
C VAL A 9 -3.36 9.58 -10.92
N ASN A 10 -3.90 10.79 -10.86
CA ASN A 10 -3.98 11.58 -9.64
C ASN A 10 -5.44 11.57 -9.16
N ASN A 11 -5.69 11.10 -7.94
CA ASN A 11 -7.05 10.99 -7.40
C ASN A 11 -7.77 12.33 -7.27
N LEU A 12 -7.05 13.46 -7.24
CA LEU A 12 -7.64 14.80 -7.23
C LEU A 12 -8.68 14.98 -8.35
N SER A 13 -8.46 14.39 -9.53
CA SER A 13 -9.40 14.47 -10.65
C SER A 13 -10.77 13.84 -10.35
N PHE A 14 -10.85 12.89 -9.42
CA PHE A 14 -12.12 12.28 -9.01
C PHE A 14 -12.97 13.23 -8.17
N TYR A 15 -12.34 14.25 -7.58
CA TYR A 15 -12.96 15.16 -6.64
C TYR A 15 -13.23 16.56 -7.19
N GLU A 16 -12.72 16.92 -8.37
CA GLU A 16 -12.83 18.27 -8.95
C GLU A 16 -14.26 18.83 -8.99
N ASN A 17 -15.26 17.96 -9.21
CA ASN A 17 -16.67 18.34 -9.22
C ASN A 17 -17.48 17.69 -8.08
N MET A 18 -16.79 17.12 -7.08
CA MET A 18 -17.41 16.45 -5.94
C MET A 18 -17.57 17.43 -4.79
N ASN A 19 -18.82 17.78 -4.46
CA ASN A 19 -19.07 18.47 -3.20
C ASN A 19 -19.26 17.45 -2.06
N THR A 20 -18.98 17.90 -0.83
CA THR A 20 -19.05 17.06 0.37
C THR A 20 -20.44 16.47 0.60
N ILE A 21 -21.52 17.23 0.31
CA ILE A 21 -22.89 16.77 0.51
C ILE A 21 -23.17 15.59 -0.42
N THR A 22 -22.81 15.70 -1.69
CA THR A 22 -22.94 14.61 -2.69
C THR A 22 -22.14 13.39 -2.26
N PHE A 23 -20.90 13.56 -1.80
CA PHE A 23 -20.12 12.43 -1.33
C PHE A 23 -20.81 11.68 -0.18
N VAL A 24 -21.25 12.43 0.83
CA VAL A 24 -21.90 11.86 2.02
C VAL A 24 -23.26 11.26 1.67
N SER A 25 -24.08 11.91 0.84
CA SER A 25 -25.42 11.43 0.50
C SER A 25 -25.38 10.20 -0.42
N THR A 26 -24.46 10.17 -1.36
CA THR A 26 -24.41 9.13 -2.40
C THR A 26 -23.57 7.93 -1.96
N TYR A 27 -22.39 8.16 -1.38
CA TYR A 27 -21.45 7.08 -1.04
C TYR A 27 -21.46 6.75 0.46
N GLY A 28 -21.76 7.73 1.32
CA GLY A 28 -21.85 7.55 2.77
C GLY A 28 -22.66 6.34 3.24
N PRO A 29 -23.86 6.05 2.68
CA PRO A 29 -24.68 4.90 3.09
C PRO A 29 -24.01 3.52 2.91
N HIS A 30 -23.00 3.43 2.04
CA HIS A 30 -22.25 2.19 1.80
C HIS A 30 -21.12 1.98 2.83
N PHE A 31 -20.79 2.99 3.62
CA PHE A 31 -19.82 2.91 4.71
C PHE A 31 -20.51 2.63 6.05
N ARG A 32 -20.42 1.38 6.53
CA ARG A 32 -21.05 1.00 7.81
C ARG A 32 -20.16 1.36 8.99
N MET A 33 -20.57 2.33 9.80
CA MET A 33 -19.80 2.83 10.94
C MET A 33 -19.36 1.73 11.92
N ASN A 34 -20.24 0.80 12.28
CA ASN A 34 -19.89 -0.31 13.17
C ASN A 34 -18.75 -1.18 12.61
N GLN A 35 -18.71 -1.35 11.29
CA GLN A 35 -17.67 -2.12 10.60
C GLN A 35 -16.36 -1.34 10.50
N LEU A 36 -16.42 -0.02 10.32
CA LEU A 36 -15.23 0.83 10.31
C LEU A 36 -14.60 0.92 11.70
N LEU A 37 -15.40 1.13 12.73
CA LEU A 37 -14.92 1.29 14.11
C LEU A 37 -14.40 -0.01 14.74
N SER A 38 -14.89 -1.18 14.30
CA SER A 38 -14.45 -2.48 14.84
C SER A 38 -13.06 -2.90 14.37
N ARG A 39 -12.45 -2.17 13.45
CA ARG A 39 -11.14 -2.49 12.90
C ARG A 39 -10.07 -2.28 13.95
N LYS A 40 -9.20 -3.30 14.12
CA LYS A 40 -8.16 -3.32 15.14
C LYS A 40 -7.32 -2.04 15.16
N VAL A 41 -6.88 -1.55 13.99
CA VAL A 41 -6.06 -0.33 13.88
C VAL A 41 -6.79 0.90 14.44
N ILE A 42 -8.06 1.06 14.10
CA ILE A 42 -8.89 2.19 14.55
C ILE A 42 -9.20 2.06 16.04
N LYS A 43 -9.61 0.87 16.47
CA LYS A 43 -9.91 0.58 17.88
C LYS A 43 -8.69 0.86 18.76
N THR A 44 -7.52 0.32 18.40
CA THR A 44 -6.28 0.56 19.14
C THR A 44 -5.92 2.03 19.14
N ARG A 45 -6.07 2.76 18.03
CA ARG A 45 -5.76 4.20 17.98
C ARG A 45 -6.67 5.02 18.89
N ILE A 46 -7.97 4.70 18.93
CA ILE A 46 -8.94 5.35 19.83
C ILE A 46 -8.61 5.04 21.30
N GLU A 47 -8.23 3.80 21.63
CA GLU A 47 -7.94 3.38 23.01
C GLU A 47 -6.60 3.92 23.54
N THR A 48 -5.60 4.10 22.67
CA THR A 48 -4.23 4.47 23.04
C THR A 48 -3.95 5.96 22.98
N SER A 49 -4.73 6.73 22.22
CA SER A 49 -4.53 8.16 22.02
C SER A 49 -5.26 8.97 23.10
N HIS A 50 -4.56 9.89 23.76
CA HIS A 50 -5.18 10.83 24.69
C HIS A 50 -6.25 11.70 23.99
N ASP A 51 -5.99 12.08 22.73
CA ASP A 51 -6.86 12.98 21.95
C ASP A 51 -7.81 12.23 20.99
N GLY A 52 -7.83 10.89 21.05
CA GLY A 52 -8.64 10.05 20.17
C GLY A 52 -8.12 9.99 18.72
N LEU A 53 -9.03 9.67 17.79
CA LEU A 53 -8.78 9.58 16.35
C LEU A 53 -9.38 10.81 15.65
N GLY A 54 -8.58 11.54 14.87
CA GLY A 54 -9.06 12.69 14.12
C GLY A 54 -10.05 12.31 13.02
N TYR A 55 -10.98 13.20 12.66
CA TYR A 55 -11.92 12.97 11.56
C TYR A 55 -11.20 12.80 10.21
N ASN A 56 -10.14 13.57 9.98
CA ASN A 56 -9.27 13.43 8.81
C ASN A 56 -8.60 12.04 8.76
N GLU A 57 -8.09 11.55 9.89
CA GLU A 57 -7.51 10.21 9.98
C GLU A 57 -8.56 9.12 9.74
N PHE A 58 -9.75 9.27 10.32
CA PHE A 58 -10.86 8.33 10.15
C PHE A 58 -11.37 8.29 8.69
N SER A 59 -11.54 9.46 8.08
CA SER A 59 -12.12 9.61 6.75
C SER A 59 -11.16 9.19 5.63
N TYR A 60 -9.85 9.11 5.87
CA TYR A 60 -8.87 8.65 4.90
C TYR A 60 -9.25 7.32 4.23
N GLN A 61 -9.72 6.35 5.01
CA GLN A 61 -10.12 5.04 4.47
C GLN A 61 -11.35 5.10 3.56
N LEU A 62 -12.21 6.11 3.70
CA LEU A 62 -13.38 6.33 2.83
C LEU A 62 -12.91 6.88 1.49
N TYR A 63 -12.01 7.86 1.50
CA TYR A 63 -11.45 8.43 0.28
C TYR A 63 -10.64 7.38 -0.50
N GLN A 64 -9.79 6.59 0.17
CA GLN A 64 -9.05 5.51 -0.50
C GLN A 64 -10.00 4.44 -1.09
N ALA A 65 -11.10 4.13 -0.41
CA ALA A 65 -12.12 3.22 -0.94
C ALA A 65 -12.82 3.80 -2.18
N TYR A 66 -13.13 5.10 -2.16
CA TYR A 66 -13.73 5.80 -3.29
C TYR A 66 -12.77 5.87 -4.49
N ASP A 67 -11.50 6.17 -4.25
CA ASP A 67 -10.45 6.16 -5.29
C ASP A 67 -10.40 4.81 -5.99
N TRP A 68 -10.42 3.71 -5.24
CA TRP A 68 -10.44 2.38 -5.83
C TRP A 68 -11.72 2.11 -6.63
N TYR A 69 -12.88 2.55 -6.14
CA TYR A 69 -14.13 2.45 -6.91
C TYR A 69 -14.10 3.25 -8.22
N CYS A 70 -13.53 4.46 -8.23
CA CYS A 70 -13.34 5.24 -9.45
C CYS A 70 -12.42 4.51 -10.43
N LEU A 71 -11.29 3.98 -9.96
CA LEU A 71 -10.37 3.20 -10.79
C LEU A 71 -11.01 1.91 -11.31
N PHE A 72 -11.83 1.26 -10.49
CA PHE A 72 -12.61 0.08 -10.85
C PHE A 72 -13.59 0.39 -11.99
N LYS A 73 -14.38 1.47 -11.86
CA LYS A 73 -15.37 1.86 -12.87
C LYS A 73 -14.75 2.36 -14.17
N GLN A 74 -13.68 3.15 -14.08
CA GLN A 74 -13.07 3.81 -15.24
C GLN A 74 -12.09 2.91 -15.99
N TYR A 75 -11.32 2.08 -15.27
CA TYR A 75 -10.22 1.30 -15.84
C TYR A 75 -10.35 -0.21 -15.64
N GLY A 76 -11.41 -0.69 -14.97
CA GLY A 76 -11.55 -2.12 -14.64
C GLY A 76 -10.53 -2.59 -13.60
N CYS A 77 -10.05 -1.69 -12.73
CA CYS A 77 -9.05 -2.00 -11.72
C CYS A 77 -9.63 -2.89 -10.59
N ARG A 78 -9.53 -4.21 -10.76
CA ARG A 78 -10.04 -5.20 -9.79
C ARG A 78 -9.10 -5.53 -8.65
N PHE A 79 -7.82 -5.21 -8.77
CA PHE A 79 -6.80 -5.54 -7.76
C PHE A 79 -6.20 -4.27 -7.17
N GLN A 80 -6.14 -4.18 -5.84
CA GLN A 80 -5.36 -3.17 -5.13
C GLN A 80 -4.16 -3.84 -4.47
N LEU A 81 -2.96 -3.36 -4.77
CA LEU A 81 -1.72 -3.78 -4.13
C LEU A 81 -1.30 -2.71 -3.10
N GLY A 82 -0.81 -3.15 -1.94
CA GLY A 82 -0.30 -2.23 -0.92
C GLY A 82 0.52 -2.95 0.14
N GLY A 83 1.17 -2.19 1.02
CA GLY A 83 1.85 -2.75 2.19
C GLY A 83 0.87 -3.43 3.15
N VAL A 84 1.38 -4.32 4.01
CA VAL A 84 0.58 -5.00 5.05
C VAL A 84 -0.16 -4.03 5.99
N ASP A 85 0.37 -2.83 6.18
CA ASP A 85 -0.26 -1.76 6.97
C ASP A 85 -1.48 -1.13 6.28
N GLN A 86 -1.64 -1.33 4.97
CA GLN A 86 -2.79 -0.86 4.20
C GLN A 86 -3.97 -1.84 4.17
N ILE A 87 -3.84 -3.04 4.77
CA ILE A 87 -4.87 -4.09 4.69
C ILE A 87 -6.25 -3.63 5.17
N GLY A 88 -6.31 -2.77 6.20
CA GLY A 88 -7.55 -2.18 6.67
C GLY A 88 -8.22 -1.33 5.59
N ASN A 89 -7.47 -0.41 4.98
CA ASN A 89 -8.00 0.48 3.94
C ASN A 89 -8.45 -0.31 2.69
N MET A 90 -7.66 -1.31 2.28
CA MET A 90 -8.04 -2.21 1.18
C MET A 90 -9.34 -2.96 1.49
N ARG A 91 -9.52 -3.43 2.73
CA ARG A 91 -10.78 -4.04 3.15
C ARG A 91 -11.95 -3.07 3.03
N THR A 92 -11.76 -1.77 3.33
CA THR A 92 -12.81 -0.76 3.10
C THR A 92 -13.17 -0.66 1.64
N GLY A 93 -12.17 -0.58 0.77
CA GLY A 93 -12.38 -0.46 -0.66
C GLY A 93 -13.10 -1.66 -1.22
N HIS A 94 -12.72 -2.87 -0.79
CA HIS A 94 -13.42 -4.09 -1.16
C HIS A 94 -14.88 -4.08 -0.71
N ASP A 95 -15.14 -3.85 0.59
CA ASP A 95 -16.50 -3.79 1.14
C ASP A 95 -17.36 -2.73 0.44
N PHE A 96 -16.75 -1.58 0.12
CA PHE A 96 -17.40 -0.46 -0.56
C PHE A 96 -17.75 -0.81 -2.01
N ILE A 97 -16.78 -1.32 -2.80
CA ILE A 97 -17.00 -1.74 -4.19
C ILE A 97 -18.08 -2.81 -4.25
N SER A 98 -18.01 -3.85 -3.41
CA SER A 98 -19.02 -4.90 -3.39
C SER A 98 -20.42 -4.35 -3.12
N ARG A 99 -20.58 -3.36 -2.24
CA ARG A 99 -21.89 -2.73 -2.03
C ARG A 99 -22.32 -1.84 -3.19
N MET A 100 -21.39 -1.13 -3.83
CA MET A 100 -21.66 -0.27 -4.98
C MET A 100 -22.06 -1.08 -6.23
N THR A 101 -21.59 -2.32 -6.33
CA THR A 101 -21.88 -3.24 -7.44
C THR A 101 -22.97 -4.26 -7.09
N ASN A 102 -23.71 -4.07 -5.98
CA ASN A 102 -24.71 -5.02 -5.48
C ASN A 102 -24.21 -6.46 -5.34
N PHE A 103 -22.91 -6.63 -5.04
CA PHE A 103 -22.22 -7.91 -4.90
C PHE A 103 -22.16 -8.73 -6.20
N GLU A 104 -22.35 -8.08 -7.36
CA GLU A 104 -22.27 -8.74 -8.68
C GLU A 104 -20.85 -8.75 -9.24
N GLU A 105 -19.94 -7.95 -8.69
CA GLU A 105 -18.56 -7.86 -9.15
C GLU A 105 -17.54 -8.03 -8.05
N ASP A 106 -16.46 -8.74 -8.37
CA ASP A 106 -15.35 -9.00 -7.47
C ASP A 106 -14.23 -7.97 -7.58
N SER A 107 -13.65 -7.66 -6.43
CA SER A 107 -12.41 -6.90 -6.24
C SER A 107 -11.54 -7.60 -5.20
N TYR A 108 -10.22 -7.45 -5.30
CA TYR A 108 -9.26 -8.17 -4.45
C TYR A 108 -8.14 -7.26 -3.95
N GLY A 109 -7.80 -7.38 -2.67
CA GLY A 109 -6.64 -6.73 -2.08
C GLY A 109 -5.47 -7.71 -1.97
N VAL A 110 -4.26 -7.27 -2.31
CA VAL A 110 -3.03 -8.04 -2.18
C VAL A 110 -2.03 -7.24 -1.37
N THR A 111 -1.60 -7.79 -0.23
CA THR A 111 -0.58 -7.16 0.61
C THR A 111 0.80 -7.68 0.29
N VAL A 112 1.78 -6.79 0.16
CA VAL A 112 3.20 -7.15 0.21
C VAL A 112 3.70 -7.17 1.65
N PRO A 113 4.63 -8.08 2.00
CA PRO A 113 5.18 -8.13 3.35
C PRO A 113 5.93 -6.86 3.70
N LEU A 114 6.05 -6.61 5.00
CA LEU A 114 6.87 -5.52 5.50
C LEU A 114 8.35 -5.89 5.33
N ILE A 115 9.11 -5.04 4.64
CA ILE A 115 10.54 -5.24 4.43
C ILE A 115 11.30 -4.70 5.64
N THR A 116 12.13 -5.54 6.25
CA THR A 116 12.90 -5.22 7.46
C THR A 116 14.37 -5.52 7.30
N ASN A 117 15.21 -4.73 7.98
CA ASN A 117 16.63 -5.02 8.14
C ASN A 117 16.86 -6.19 9.12
N GLU A 118 18.12 -6.57 9.35
CA GLU A 118 18.48 -7.64 10.29
C GLU A 118 18.03 -7.38 11.73
N SER A 119 18.02 -6.11 12.14
CA SER A 119 17.56 -5.69 13.46
C SER A 119 16.03 -5.69 13.58
N GLY A 120 15.31 -6.04 12.52
CA GLY A 120 13.84 -6.05 12.48
C GLY A 120 13.21 -4.68 12.25
N GLU A 121 14.02 -3.64 12.01
CA GLU A 121 13.53 -2.30 11.74
C GLU A 121 13.04 -2.17 10.29
N LYS A 122 12.01 -1.36 10.07
CA LYS A 122 11.43 -1.11 8.75
C LYS A 122 12.46 -0.44 7.84
N LEU A 123 12.63 -0.98 6.64
CA LEU A 123 13.45 -0.35 5.60
C LEU A 123 12.91 1.06 5.31
N GLY A 124 13.78 2.08 5.39
CA GLY A 124 13.43 3.49 5.12
C GLY A 124 12.86 4.29 6.31
N LYS A 125 12.73 3.71 7.51
CA LYS A 125 12.37 4.45 8.74
C LYS A 125 13.55 4.71 9.70
N SER A 126 14.75 4.30 9.33
CA SER A 126 15.96 4.54 10.11
C SER A 126 16.16 6.05 10.27
N VAL A 127 16.06 6.54 11.50
CA VAL A 127 16.30 7.95 11.83
C VAL A 127 17.71 8.30 11.36
N GLY A 128 17.80 9.17 10.35
CA GLY A 128 19.06 9.70 9.82
C GLY A 128 19.65 8.99 8.59
N ASN A 129 19.05 7.91 8.06
CA ASN A 129 19.60 7.21 6.90
C ASN A 129 18.52 6.58 5.99
N ALA A 130 17.41 7.28 5.78
CA ALA A 130 16.40 6.86 4.81
C ALA A 130 16.99 6.94 3.40
N LEU A 131 16.91 5.84 2.66
CA LEU A 131 17.36 5.80 1.26
C LEU A 131 16.27 6.40 0.36
N TRP A 132 16.57 7.53 -0.27
CA TRP A 132 15.68 8.21 -1.19
C TRP A 132 15.92 7.79 -2.64
N LEU A 133 14.89 7.90 -3.48
CA LEU A 133 15.03 7.72 -4.93
C LEU A 133 15.46 9.00 -5.65
N ASP A 134 15.34 10.16 -4.98
CA ASP A 134 15.82 11.45 -5.49
C ASP A 134 17.34 11.55 -5.28
N GLU A 135 18.08 11.76 -6.37
CA GLU A 135 19.54 11.84 -6.38
C GLU A 135 20.10 13.00 -5.55
N ASN A 136 19.30 14.04 -5.28
CA ASN A 136 19.70 15.18 -4.45
C ASN A 136 19.62 14.88 -2.95
N LEU A 137 18.90 13.82 -2.57
CA LEU A 137 18.73 13.38 -1.18
C LEU A 137 19.53 12.10 -0.88
N SER A 138 19.72 11.24 -1.87
CA SER A 138 20.57 10.05 -1.80
C SER A 138 21.24 9.85 -3.14
N THR A 139 22.56 10.04 -3.17
CA THR A 139 23.35 9.87 -4.39
C THR A 139 23.29 8.43 -4.90
N PRO A 140 23.48 8.18 -6.20
CA PRO A 140 23.58 6.81 -6.73
C PRO A 140 24.64 5.96 -6.03
N TYR A 141 25.72 6.58 -5.55
CA TYR A 141 26.76 5.92 -4.75
C TYR A 141 26.25 5.44 -3.39
N GLU A 142 25.50 6.27 -2.66
CA GLU A 142 24.90 5.90 -1.37
C GLU A 142 23.87 4.78 -1.55
N CYS A 143 23.05 4.86 -2.60
CA CYS A 143 22.11 3.80 -2.96
C CYS A 143 22.83 2.47 -3.23
N TYR A 144 23.90 2.50 -4.03
CA TYR A 144 24.70 1.32 -4.27
C TYR A 144 25.33 0.76 -2.98
N GLN A 145 25.92 1.62 -2.14
CA GLN A 145 26.52 1.20 -0.87
C GLN A 145 25.49 0.60 0.09
N HIS A 146 24.26 1.11 0.11
CA HIS A 146 23.18 0.54 0.92
C HIS A 146 22.94 -0.94 0.58
N PHE A 147 22.72 -1.25 -0.70
CA PHE A 147 22.48 -2.63 -1.13
C PHE A 147 23.73 -3.49 -1.03
N ARG A 148 24.92 -2.96 -1.35
CA ARG A 148 26.20 -3.68 -1.20
C ARG A 148 26.47 -4.11 0.24
N ASN A 149 26.12 -3.27 1.22
CA ASN A 149 26.34 -3.54 2.63
C ASN A 149 25.15 -4.29 3.27
N THR A 150 24.22 -4.83 2.48
CA THR A 150 23.17 -5.72 2.98
C THR A 150 23.81 -6.99 3.50
N SER A 151 23.42 -7.41 4.70
CA SER A 151 23.97 -8.60 5.32
C SER A 151 23.55 -9.90 4.62
N ASP A 152 24.39 -10.92 4.77
CA ASP A 152 24.20 -12.28 4.27
C ASP A 152 22.85 -12.89 4.68
N THR A 153 22.33 -12.56 5.88
CA THR A 153 21.05 -13.10 6.34
C THR A 153 19.85 -12.53 5.58
N LYS A 154 20.03 -11.39 4.90
CA LYS A 154 18.97 -10.63 4.22
C LYS A 154 19.13 -10.55 2.71
N VAL A 155 20.33 -10.77 2.18
CA VAL A 155 20.62 -10.58 0.76
C VAL A 155 19.73 -11.45 -0.14
N GLU A 156 19.45 -12.70 0.22
CA GLU A 156 18.55 -13.58 -0.57
C GLU A 156 17.11 -13.05 -0.59
N GLU A 157 16.61 -12.53 0.53
CA GLU A 157 15.29 -11.91 0.63
C GLU A 157 15.22 -10.67 -0.26
N TYR A 158 16.25 -9.81 -0.22
CA TYR A 158 16.30 -8.58 -1.00
C TYR A 158 16.41 -8.85 -2.51
N LEU A 159 17.16 -9.87 -2.92
CA LEU A 159 17.22 -10.29 -4.32
C LEU A 159 15.83 -10.68 -4.84
N LYS A 160 15.03 -11.40 -4.05
CA LYS A 160 13.66 -11.81 -4.42
C LYS A 160 12.68 -10.63 -4.50
N ILE A 161 12.90 -9.57 -3.74
CA ILE A 161 11.98 -8.43 -3.63
C ILE A 161 12.32 -7.30 -4.59
N PHE A 162 13.61 -6.98 -4.76
CA PHE A 162 14.07 -5.78 -5.45
C PHE A 162 14.66 -6.02 -6.84
N THR A 163 14.72 -7.27 -7.30
CA THR A 163 15.26 -7.59 -8.63
C THR A 163 14.24 -8.32 -9.50
N PHE A 164 14.49 -8.34 -10.81
CA PHE A 164 13.72 -9.13 -11.78
C PHE A 164 14.34 -10.51 -12.03
N LEU A 165 15.31 -10.94 -11.21
CA LEU A 165 15.92 -12.25 -11.35
C LEU A 165 14.91 -13.35 -11.05
N SER A 166 14.97 -14.44 -11.81
CA SER A 166 14.22 -15.64 -11.52
C SER A 166 14.70 -16.30 -10.24
N LEU A 167 13.83 -17.09 -9.61
CA LEU A 167 14.19 -17.82 -8.39
C LEU A 167 15.38 -18.78 -8.60
N ASN A 168 15.56 -19.30 -9.82
CA ASN A 168 16.70 -20.16 -10.18
C ASN A 168 18.00 -19.35 -10.24
N GLU A 169 18.00 -18.18 -10.89
CA GLU A 169 19.17 -17.30 -10.91
C GLU A 169 19.57 -16.87 -9.49
N ILE A 170 18.59 -16.53 -8.65
CA ILE A 170 18.84 -16.19 -7.24
C ILE A 170 19.47 -17.38 -6.51
N GLN A 171 18.93 -18.59 -6.69
CA GLN A 171 19.48 -19.79 -6.06
C GLN A 171 20.96 -20.02 -6.47
N GLN A 172 21.28 -19.93 -7.76
CA GLN A 172 22.64 -20.10 -8.26
C GLN A 172 23.60 -19.04 -7.70
N LEU A 173 23.16 -17.78 -7.63
CA LEU A 173 23.95 -16.70 -7.01
C LEU A 173 24.22 -16.97 -5.54
N MET A 174 23.22 -17.46 -4.80
CA MET A 174 23.38 -17.80 -3.38
C MET A 174 24.27 -19.04 -3.16
N GLU A 175 24.32 -19.98 -4.10
CA GLU A 175 25.26 -21.11 -4.05
C GLU A 175 26.70 -20.62 -4.20
N ILE A 176 26.97 -19.70 -5.14
CA ILE A 176 28.30 -19.09 -5.32
C ILE A 176 28.69 -18.26 -4.08
N HIS A 177 27.76 -17.48 -3.53
CA HIS A 177 27.99 -16.60 -2.37
C HIS A 177 28.42 -17.35 -1.10
N ARG A 178 28.01 -18.62 -0.95
CA ARG A 178 28.30 -19.45 0.23
C ARG A 178 29.68 -20.10 0.20
N VAL A 179 30.39 -20.03 -0.92
CA VAL A 179 31.73 -20.61 -1.13
C VAL A 179 32.80 -19.59 -0.82
#